data_AF-A0AAV9PWW1-F1
#
_entry.id   AF-A0AAV9PWW1-F1
#
_cell.length_a   1.000
_cell.length_b   1.000
_cell.length_c   1.000
_cell.angle_alpha   90.00
_cell.angle_beta   90.00
_cell.angle_gamma   90.00
#
_symmetry.space_group_name_H-M   'P 1'
#
loop_
_entity.id
_entity.type
_entity.pdbx_description
1 polymer ?
#
loop_
_entity_poly.entity_id
_entity_poly.type
_entity_poly.pdbx_seq_one_letter_code
_entity_poly.pdbx_strand_id
1 'polypeptide(L)'
;MLCKKLKTHQALYQAGSLLRMLWNVSRAYSFGTKIDRVEVHSDVVTFWETCIGLYTGPFPHHLFADEKVKQAVLDTGACGDALFNMRKLVHDILSNVCSDFDEISIMVKSPPWITKCLNRKSTSEEYKDPLPMSVWKSQHVDGAPASTKHPEYSHLIFRAKLRQTGEVFSIDLANGQYGHFDTVIPMEKYLSERVENVLQVNPFGTYDETVGAVNEANSRYFDRVQFNALRVDSLLQAWLREQNLMSKSLISLSKSSFKDKLAQLHDYASAGLAATAEASIQCGNLLPRFVYARDSKEEAEVLRRRKNLLKAAGITVDMMQQQTKNWFRC
;
A
#
# COMPACT_ATOMS: atom_id res chain seq x y z
N MET A 1 -12.77 -34.73 -0.01
CA MET A 1 -12.89 -33.33 -0.47
C MET A 1 -12.69 -32.29 0.62
N LEU A 2 -13.20 -32.48 1.85
CA LEU A 2 -13.12 -31.50 2.95
C LEU A 2 -11.68 -31.01 3.27
N CYS A 3 -10.69 -31.90 3.28
CA CYS A 3 -9.29 -31.57 3.58
C CYS A 3 -8.65 -30.63 2.54
N LYS A 4 -9.04 -30.73 1.26
CA LYS A 4 -8.49 -29.89 0.19
C LYS A 4 -9.01 -28.45 0.28
N LYS A 5 -10.32 -28.28 0.51
CA LYS A 5 -10.96 -26.98 0.73
C LYS A 5 -10.34 -26.25 1.92
N LEU A 6 -10.21 -26.94 3.06
CA LEU A 6 -9.61 -26.37 4.26
C LEU A 6 -8.17 -25.90 4.04
N LYS A 7 -7.34 -26.70 3.35
CA LYS A 7 -5.96 -26.30 2.99
C LYS A 7 -5.91 -25.06 2.09
N THR A 8 -6.81 -24.97 1.12
CA THR A 8 -6.90 -23.80 0.23
C THR A 8 -7.32 -22.53 0.99
N HIS A 9 -8.29 -22.63 1.89
CA HIS A 9 -8.66 -21.51 2.76
C HIS A 9 -7.51 -21.11 3.68
N GLN A 10 -6.83 -22.07 4.30
CA GLN A 10 -5.68 -21.81 5.14
C GLN A 10 -4.60 -21.03 4.37
N ALA A 11 -4.27 -21.48 3.15
CA ALA A 11 -3.29 -20.80 2.31
C ALA A 11 -3.72 -19.37 1.92
N LEU A 12 -5.01 -19.14 1.66
CA LEU A 12 -5.54 -17.80 1.39
C LEU A 12 -5.38 -16.87 2.61
N TYR A 13 -5.75 -17.33 3.81
CA TYR A 13 -5.62 -16.52 5.03
C TYR A 13 -4.15 -16.26 5.42
N GLN A 14 -3.27 -17.26 5.20
CA GLN A 14 -1.83 -17.09 5.37
C GLN A 14 -1.25 -16.09 4.37
N ALA A 15 -1.66 -16.16 3.09
CA ALA A 15 -1.31 -15.15 2.09
C ALA A 15 -1.78 -13.74 2.49
N GLY A 16 -2.99 -13.61 3.02
CA GLY A 16 -3.49 -12.35 3.60
C GLY A 16 -2.62 -11.80 4.72
N SER A 17 -2.21 -12.67 5.64
CA SER A 17 -1.32 -12.29 6.76
C SER A 17 0.06 -11.85 6.27
N LEU A 18 0.60 -12.53 5.27
CA LEU A 18 1.85 -12.17 4.61
C LEU A 18 1.76 -10.79 3.94
N LEU A 19 0.72 -10.58 3.11
CA LEU A 19 0.49 -9.32 2.41
C LEU A 19 0.30 -8.15 3.39
N ARG A 20 -0.45 -8.36 4.46
CA ARG A 20 -0.64 -7.35 5.52
C ARG A 20 0.68 -6.96 6.17
N MET A 21 1.50 -7.93 6.55
CA MET A 21 2.81 -7.67 7.16
C MET A 21 3.70 -6.85 6.21
N LEU A 22 3.79 -7.26 4.94
CA LEU A 22 4.60 -6.58 3.92
C LEU A 22 4.10 -5.15 3.66
N TRP A 23 2.78 -4.95 3.61
CA TRP A 23 2.16 -3.63 3.49
C TRP A 23 2.52 -2.73 4.66
N ASN A 24 2.38 -3.22 5.90
CA ASN A 24 2.64 -2.43 7.10
C ASN A 24 4.09 -1.98 7.18
N VAL A 25 5.02 -2.88 6.88
CA VAL A 25 6.45 -2.60 6.84
C VAL A 25 6.74 -1.59 5.71
N SER A 26 6.18 -1.78 4.51
CA SER A 26 6.30 -0.80 3.42
C SER A 26 5.80 0.60 3.82
N ARG A 27 4.65 0.68 4.49
CA ARG A 27 4.03 1.93 4.94
C ARG A 27 4.84 2.64 6.00
N ALA A 28 5.36 1.92 6.99
CA ALA A 28 6.22 2.52 8.01
C ALA A 28 7.45 3.22 7.38
N TYR A 29 8.04 2.67 6.31
CA TYR A 29 9.19 3.29 5.65
C TYR A 29 8.83 4.29 4.53
N SER A 30 7.59 4.27 4.04
CA SER A 30 7.10 5.24 3.04
C SER A 30 6.30 6.40 3.63
N PHE A 31 6.00 6.38 4.94
CA PHE A 31 5.25 7.44 5.59
C PHE A 31 5.95 8.79 5.40
N GLY A 32 5.27 9.71 4.71
CA GLY A 32 5.89 10.90 4.13
C GLY A 32 5.96 12.10 5.08
N THR A 33 5.33 12.00 6.25
CA THR A 33 5.13 13.09 7.20
C THR A 33 5.66 12.73 8.58
N LYS A 34 5.93 13.76 9.39
CA LYS A 34 6.31 13.57 10.79
C LYS A 34 5.05 13.53 11.63
N ILE A 35 4.77 12.42 12.32
CA ILE A 35 3.70 12.35 13.31
C ILE A 35 4.23 12.93 14.62
N ASP A 36 3.55 13.95 15.15
CA ASP A 36 3.94 14.63 16.37
C ASP A 36 3.26 14.02 17.60
N ARG A 37 2.01 13.58 17.47
CA ARG A 37 1.27 12.87 18.52
C ARG A 37 0.09 12.07 17.96
N VAL A 38 -0.41 11.14 18.76
CA VAL A 38 -1.58 10.32 18.47
C VAL A 38 -2.43 10.24 19.72
N GLU A 39 -3.74 10.41 19.57
CA GLU A 39 -4.72 10.30 20.65
C GLU A 39 -5.90 9.44 20.20
N VAL A 40 -6.46 8.70 21.14
CA VAL A 40 -7.64 7.87 20.91
C VAL A 40 -8.71 8.29 21.90
N HIS A 41 -9.83 8.77 21.37
CA HIS A 41 -11.01 9.14 22.17
C HIS A 41 -12.20 8.36 21.64
N SER A 42 -12.65 7.36 22.41
CA SER A 42 -13.69 6.41 22.00
C SER A 42 -13.34 5.67 20.70
N ASP A 43 -14.09 5.93 19.63
CA ASP A 43 -13.97 5.37 18.29
C ASP A 43 -13.30 6.35 17.31
N VAL A 44 -12.60 7.38 17.81
CA VAL A 44 -11.89 8.34 16.98
C VAL A 44 -10.39 8.28 17.27
N VAL A 45 -9.61 7.88 16.26
CA VAL A 45 -8.15 7.96 16.27
C VAL A 45 -7.76 9.28 15.65
N THR A 46 -7.23 10.22 16.43
CA THR A 46 -6.71 11.49 15.92
C THR A 46 -5.19 11.45 15.95
N PHE A 47 -4.54 11.78 14.84
CA PHE A 47 -3.10 11.98 14.81
C PHE A 47 -2.76 13.33 14.21
N TRP A 48 -1.68 13.91 14.70
CA TRP A 48 -1.20 15.21 14.30
C TRP A 48 0.11 15.06 13.56
N GLU A 49 0.20 15.69 12.39
CA GLU A 49 1.41 15.63 11.58
C GLU A 49 1.92 17.00 11.17
N THR A 50 3.24 17.11 11.08
CA THR A 50 3.91 18.25 10.45
C THR A 50 4.34 17.85 9.04
N CYS A 51 3.81 18.55 8.03
CA CYS A 51 4.22 18.43 6.65
C CYS A 51 5.53 19.21 6.43
N ILE A 52 6.66 18.50 6.45
CA ILE A 52 8.01 19.06 6.25
C ILE A 52 8.56 18.64 4.88
N GLY A 53 7.76 18.78 3.82
CA GLY A 53 8.11 18.19 2.52
C GLY A 53 8.25 16.67 2.62
N LEU A 54 9.31 16.10 2.04
CA LEU A 54 9.64 14.68 2.21
C LEU A 54 10.30 14.47 3.58
N TYR A 55 9.53 14.15 4.61
CA TYR A 55 10.10 13.76 5.90
C TYR A 55 10.89 12.46 5.75
N THR A 56 12.16 12.49 6.16
CA THR A 56 13.13 11.39 5.99
C THR A 56 13.36 10.59 7.27
N GLY A 57 12.80 11.03 8.40
CA GLY A 57 12.99 10.35 9.67
C GLY A 57 12.22 9.02 9.75
N PRO A 58 12.57 8.15 10.70
CA PRO A 58 11.87 6.90 10.92
C PRO A 58 10.42 7.15 11.34
N PHE A 59 9.54 6.18 11.05
CA PHE A 59 8.20 6.18 11.61
C PHE A 59 8.26 6.14 13.13
N PRO A 60 7.51 7.00 13.85
CA PRO A 60 7.63 7.14 15.29
C PRO A 60 6.87 6.02 16.03
N HIS A 61 7.39 4.79 15.97
CA HIS A 61 6.80 3.61 16.58
C HIS A 61 6.45 3.79 18.06
N HIS A 62 7.24 4.58 18.80
CA HIS A 62 7.04 4.86 20.22
C HIS A 62 5.76 5.64 20.55
N LEU A 63 5.10 6.28 19.56
CA LEU A 63 3.82 6.97 19.77
C LEU A 63 2.62 6.02 19.84
N PHE A 64 2.82 4.73 19.60
CA PHE A 64 1.74 3.76 19.46
C PHE A 64 1.88 2.63 20.48
N ALA A 65 1.01 2.61 21.48
CA ALA A 65 0.89 1.48 22.40
C ALA A 65 0.03 0.34 21.81
N ASP A 66 -0.95 0.67 20.96
CA ASP A 66 -1.82 -0.28 20.28
C ASP A 66 -1.43 -0.38 18.79
N GLU A 67 -1.06 -1.59 18.37
CA GLU A 67 -0.72 -1.89 16.96
C GLU A 67 -1.89 -1.68 16.01
N LYS A 68 -3.14 -1.80 16.49
CA LYS A 68 -4.32 -1.46 15.67
C LYS A 68 -4.35 0.03 15.37
N VAL A 69 -4.13 0.88 16.38
CA VAL A 69 -4.12 2.34 16.21
C VAL A 69 -3.01 2.75 15.24
N LYS A 70 -1.84 2.14 15.37
CA LYS A 70 -0.75 2.30 14.40
C LYS A 70 -1.17 1.92 12.99
N GLN A 71 -1.87 0.79 12.83
CA GLN A 71 -2.41 0.38 11.53
C GLN A 71 -3.37 1.42 10.95
N ALA A 72 -4.29 1.95 11.78
CA ALA A 72 -5.23 2.99 11.37
C ALA A 72 -4.52 4.18 10.72
N VAL A 73 -3.48 4.66 11.39
CA VAL A 73 -2.69 5.81 10.96
C VAL A 73 -1.89 5.48 9.69
N LEU A 74 -1.26 4.32 9.62
CA LEU A 74 -0.52 3.88 8.42
C LEU A 74 -1.42 3.73 7.18
N ASP A 75 -2.67 3.29 7.40
CA ASP A 75 -3.66 3.04 6.35
C ASP A 75 -4.43 4.30 5.93
N THR A 76 -4.38 5.37 6.71
CA THR A 76 -5.17 6.60 6.45
C THR A 76 -4.84 7.18 5.08
N GLY A 77 -5.84 7.18 4.19
CA GLY A 77 -5.72 7.67 2.83
C GLY A 77 -4.87 6.80 1.91
N ALA A 78 -4.48 5.59 2.35
CA ALA A 78 -3.54 4.73 1.64
C ALA A 78 -4.23 3.58 0.86
N CYS A 79 -5.56 3.58 0.73
CA CYS A 79 -6.27 2.54 -0.01
C CYS A 79 -5.93 2.52 -1.51
N GLY A 80 -5.73 3.70 -2.11
CA GLY A 80 -5.18 3.81 -3.46
C GLY A 80 -3.78 3.23 -3.53
N ASP A 81 -2.89 3.65 -2.63
CA ASP A 81 -1.51 3.17 -2.58
C ASP A 81 -1.41 1.65 -2.46
N ALA A 82 -2.30 1.03 -1.67
CA ALA A 82 -2.41 -0.42 -1.54
C ALA A 82 -2.75 -1.08 -2.88
N LEU A 83 -3.73 -0.54 -3.61
CA LEU A 83 -4.05 -1.06 -4.94
C LEU A 83 -2.89 -0.83 -5.90
N PHE A 84 -2.44 0.40 -6.06
CA PHE A 84 -1.40 0.79 -7.02
C PHE A 84 -0.10 0.01 -6.84
N ASN A 85 0.44 0.04 -5.63
CA ASN A 85 1.82 -0.36 -5.39
C ASN A 85 1.94 -1.83 -4.98
N MET A 86 0.88 -2.42 -4.38
CA MET A 86 0.93 -3.82 -3.94
C MET A 86 0.30 -4.80 -4.93
N ARG A 87 -0.35 -4.34 -6.01
CA ARG A 87 -1.05 -5.21 -6.98
C ARG A 87 -0.22 -6.39 -7.46
N LYS A 88 1.00 -6.14 -7.96
CA LYS A 88 1.88 -7.21 -8.48
C LYS A 88 2.16 -8.24 -7.38
N LEU A 89 2.48 -7.77 -6.18
CA LEU A 89 2.79 -8.63 -5.04
C LEU A 89 1.56 -9.45 -4.59
N VAL A 90 0.38 -8.83 -4.57
CA VAL A 90 -0.91 -9.48 -4.32
C VAL A 90 -1.15 -10.59 -5.34
N HIS A 91 -0.98 -10.30 -6.64
CA HIS A 91 -1.12 -11.28 -7.70
C HIS A 91 -0.11 -12.43 -7.56
N ASP A 92 1.17 -12.14 -7.38
CA ASP A 92 2.22 -13.15 -7.35
C ASP A 92 2.06 -14.12 -6.16
N ILE A 93 1.67 -13.60 -4.99
CA ILE A 93 1.40 -14.41 -3.80
C ILE A 93 0.11 -15.24 -3.99
N LEU A 94 -0.96 -14.64 -4.54
CA LEU A 94 -2.28 -15.27 -4.57
C LEU A 94 -2.57 -16.10 -5.83
N SER A 95 -1.86 -15.92 -6.94
CA SER A 95 -2.13 -16.59 -8.24
C SER A 95 -2.10 -18.12 -8.16
N ASN A 96 -1.40 -18.68 -7.17
CA ASN A 96 -1.36 -20.10 -6.89
C ASN A 96 -2.64 -20.65 -6.23
N VAL A 97 -3.44 -19.78 -5.61
CA VAL A 97 -4.61 -20.10 -4.79
C VAL A 97 -5.90 -19.55 -5.44
N CYS A 98 -5.81 -18.40 -6.10
CA CYS A 98 -6.89 -17.71 -6.78
C CYS A 98 -6.76 -17.84 -8.31
N SER A 99 -7.89 -17.79 -9.02
CA SER A 99 -7.96 -17.82 -10.48
C SER A 99 -8.12 -16.44 -11.10
N ASP A 100 -8.91 -15.58 -10.45
CA ASP A 100 -9.35 -14.30 -11.01
C ASP A 100 -9.22 -13.19 -9.97
N PHE A 101 -8.97 -11.98 -10.44
CA PHE A 101 -8.82 -10.79 -9.64
C PHE A 101 -9.55 -9.62 -10.28
N ASP A 102 -10.14 -8.76 -9.45
CA ASP A 102 -10.70 -7.47 -9.84
C ASP A 102 -10.35 -6.42 -8.79
N GLU A 103 -10.51 -5.15 -9.15
CA GLU A 103 -10.36 -4.00 -8.27
C GLU A 103 -11.75 -3.40 -8.02
N ILE A 104 -12.10 -3.09 -6.77
CA ILE A 104 -13.44 -2.59 -6.44
C ILE A 104 -13.33 -1.29 -5.67
N SER A 105 -14.08 -0.30 -6.13
CA SER A 105 -14.37 0.93 -5.40
C SER A 105 -15.71 0.82 -4.69
N ILE A 106 -15.74 1.14 -3.42
CA ILE A 106 -16.91 1.05 -2.55
C ILE A 106 -17.11 2.33 -1.76
N MET A 107 -18.29 2.47 -1.19
CA MET A 107 -18.60 3.37 -0.10
C MET A 107 -18.71 2.55 1.19
N VAL A 108 -17.94 2.90 2.22
CA VAL A 108 -17.92 2.18 3.49
C VAL A 108 -19.12 2.58 4.35
N LYS A 109 -19.77 1.59 4.96
CA LYS A 109 -20.91 1.75 5.84
C LYS A 109 -20.46 1.82 7.30
N SER A 110 -20.83 2.90 7.98
CA SER A 110 -20.76 3.03 9.46
C SER A 110 -19.48 2.43 10.07
N PRO A 111 -18.29 2.99 9.74
CA PRO A 111 -17.02 2.38 10.13
C PRO A 111 -16.91 2.28 11.67
N PRO A 112 -16.41 1.16 12.23
CA PRO A 112 -16.21 1.00 13.67
C PRO A 112 -15.33 2.06 14.34
N TRP A 113 -14.49 2.74 13.57
CA TRP A 113 -13.80 3.94 14.03
C TRP A 113 -13.58 4.94 12.90
N ILE A 114 -13.16 6.15 13.25
CA ILE A 114 -12.78 7.21 12.32
C ILE A 114 -11.33 7.59 12.60
N THR A 115 -10.50 7.58 11.55
CA THR A 115 -9.13 8.10 11.65
C THR A 115 -9.08 9.53 11.12
N LYS A 116 -8.68 10.48 11.97
CA LYS A 116 -8.53 11.90 11.65
C LYS A 116 -7.06 12.29 11.64
N CYS A 117 -6.61 12.88 10.55
CA CYS A 117 -5.30 13.51 10.44
C CYS A 117 -5.47 15.01 10.63
N LEU A 118 -4.74 15.63 11.55
CA LEU A 118 -4.65 17.09 11.66
C LEU A 118 -3.25 17.52 11.24
N ASN A 119 -3.12 18.34 10.20
CA ASN A 119 -1.83 18.68 9.64
C ASN A 119 -1.44 20.14 9.87
N ARG A 120 -0.12 20.40 9.89
CA ARG A 120 0.44 21.75 9.86
C ARG A 120 1.65 21.83 8.95
N LYS A 121 1.94 23.03 8.46
CA LYS A 121 3.23 23.31 7.82
C LYS A 121 4.31 23.41 8.89
N SER A 122 5.56 23.09 8.54
CA SER A 122 6.71 23.26 9.45
C SER A 122 6.89 24.69 9.99
N THR A 123 6.34 25.69 9.28
CA THR A 123 6.40 27.10 9.65
C THR A 123 5.15 27.59 10.38
N SER A 124 4.21 26.70 10.72
CA SER A 124 2.95 27.02 11.39
C SER A 124 2.88 26.30 12.73
N GLU A 125 2.41 26.98 13.77
CA GLU A 125 2.11 26.33 15.04
C GLU A 125 0.73 25.66 15.05
N GLU A 126 -0.21 26.23 14.29
CA GLU A 126 -1.60 25.77 14.23
C GLU A 126 -1.74 24.51 13.36
N TYR A 127 -2.40 23.49 13.92
CA TYR A 127 -2.89 22.34 13.18
C TYR A 127 -4.27 22.61 12.62
N LYS A 128 -4.47 22.20 11.38
CA LYS A 128 -5.75 22.32 10.69
C LYS A 128 -6.23 20.93 10.34
N ASP A 129 -7.55 20.77 10.33
CA ASP A 129 -8.14 19.65 9.62
C ASP A 129 -7.78 19.87 8.15
N PRO A 130 -6.93 19.03 7.53
CA PRO A 130 -6.82 19.06 6.09
C PRO A 130 -8.24 18.90 5.60
N LEU A 131 -8.72 19.84 4.78
CA LEU A 131 -10.05 19.79 4.17
C LEU A 131 -10.43 18.33 3.95
N PRO A 132 -11.60 17.87 4.46
CA PRO A 132 -11.93 16.45 4.53
C PRO A 132 -11.53 15.79 3.23
N MET A 133 -10.94 14.60 3.25
CA MET A 133 -10.40 13.91 2.05
C MET A 133 -11.34 13.93 0.83
N SER A 134 -12.63 14.19 1.03
CA SER A 134 -13.64 14.61 0.05
C SER A 134 -13.31 15.85 -0.81
N VAL A 135 -12.29 16.67 -0.49
CA VAL A 135 -11.82 17.81 -1.29
C VAL A 135 -10.64 17.44 -2.22
N TRP A 136 -10.16 16.19 -2.16
CA TRP A 136 -9.61 15.53 -3.36
C TRP A 136 -10.78 15.21 -4.28
N LYS A 137 -11.49 16.25 -4.73
CA LYS A 137 -12.50 16.14 -5.76
C LYS A 137 -11.84 15.41 -6.91
N SER A 138 -12.47 14.30 -7.28
CA SER A 138 -12.50 13.75 -8.61
C SER A 138 -12.55 14.86 -9.67
N GLN A 139 -11.39 15.41 -10.05
CA GLN A 139 -11.23 16.15 -11.30
C GLN A 139 -11.10 15.18 -12.49
N HIS A 140 -11.40 13.88 -12.28
CA HIS A 140 -11.29 12.83 -13.30
C HIS A 140 -12.59 12.05 -13.54
N VAL A 141 -13.74 12.55 -13.08
CA VAL A 141 -15.04 12.00 -13.51
C VAL A 141 -15.90 13.15 -14.01
N ASP A 142 -15.66 13.55 -15.25
CA ASP A 142 -16.58 14.42 -15.98
C ASP A 142 -17.96 13.76 -16.03
N GLY A 143 -18.96 14.38 -15.40
CA GLY A 143 -20.38 14.06 -15.62
C GLY A 143 -21.20 13.56 -14.42
N ALA A 144 -20.64 13.38 -13.23
CA ALA A 144 -21.46 13.02 -12.07
C ALA A 144 -22.09 14.28 -11.43
N PRO A 145 -23.43 14.36 -11.31
CA PRO A 145 -24.08 15.49 -10.65
C PRO A 145 -23.63 15.58 -9.20
N ALA A 146 -23.33 16.80 -8.74
CA ALA A 146 -22.95 17.10 -7.38
C ALA A 146 -24.11 16.79 -6.41
N SER A 147 -24.25 15.53 -6.00
CA SER A 147 -25.11 15.17 -4.89
C SER A 147 -24.38 15.51 -3.59
N THR A 148 -25.07 16.25 -2.73
CA THR A 148 -24.57 16.87 -1.49
C THR A 148 -24.44 15.88 -0.32
N LYS A 149 -24.26 14.58 -0.60
CA LYS A 149 -24.02 13.55 0.43
C LYS A 149 -22.64 12.93 0.23
N HIS A 150 -21.65 13.64 0.76
CA HIS A 150 -20.35 13.16 1.25
C HIS A 150 -19.69 11.94 0.57
N PRO A 151 -18.60 12.11 -0.22
CA PRO A 151 -17.68 11.02 -0.57
C PRO A 151 -16.73 10.66 0.59
N GLU A 152 -17.18 10.75 1.84
CA GLU A 152 -16.31 10.77 3.03
C GLU A 152 -15.64 9.42 3.34
N TYR A 153 -16.16 8.32 2.80
CA TYR A 153 -15.63 6.98 3.07
C TYR A 153 -15.54 6.12 1.80
N SER A 154 -15.08 6.69 0.69
CA SER A 154 -14.70 5.87 -0.46
C SER A 154 -13.52 4.97 -0.11
N HIS A 155 -13.49 3.76 -0.65
CA HIS A 155 -12.43 2.79 -0.37
C HIS A 155 -12.17 1.88 -1.56
N LEU A 156 -10.92 1.42 -1.65
CA LEU A 156 -10.43 0.59 -2.74
C LEU A 156 -9.95 -0.75 -2.18
N ILE A 157 -10.40 -1.85 -2.79
CA ILE A 157 -10.02 -3.21 -2.39
C ILE A 157 -9.75 -4.09 -3.61
N PHE A 158 -9.10 -5.23 -3.39
CA PHE A 158 -9.07 -6.31 -4.37
C PHE A 158 -10.20 -7.30 -4.09
N ARG A 159 -10.78 -7.85 -5.16
CA ARG A 159 -11.63 -9.04 -5.10
C ARG A 159 -10.88 -10.19 -5.75
N ALA A 160 -10.84 -11.35 -5.11
CA ALA A 160 -10.19 -12.54 -5.63
C ALA A 160 -11.11 -13.75 -5.58
N LYS A 161 -11.07 -14.58 -6.64
CA LYS A 161 -11.83 -15.83 -6.72
C LYS A 161 -10.94 -17.03 -6.47
N LEU A 162 -11.30 -17.88 -5.53
CA LEU A 162 -10.57 -19.12 -5.24
C LEU A 162 -10.64 -20.09 -6.41
N ARG A 163 -9.48 -20.58 -6.85
CA ARG A 163 -9.36 -21.45 -8.02
C ARG A 163 -10.13 -22.77 -7.89
N GLN A 164 -10.18 -23.33 -6.69
CA GLN A 164 -10.72 -24.68 -6.48
C GLN A 164 -12.24 -24.70 -6.24
N THR A 165 -12.76 -23.67 -5.59
CA THR A 165 -14.16 -23.64 -5.13
C THR A 165 -14.99 -22.58 -5.84
N GLY A 166 -14.35 -21.60 -6.48
CA GLY A 166 -15.02 -20.42 -7.04
C GLY A 166 -15.52 -19.43 -5.98
N GLU A 167 -15.28 -19.69 -4.69
CA GLU A 167 -15.63 -18.77 -3.60
C GLU A 167 -14.87 -17.44 -3.78
N VAL A 168 -15.54 -16.34 -3.45
CA VAL A 168 -15.04 -14.99 -3.70
C VAL A 168 -14.71 -14.31 -2.38
N PHE A 169 -13.55 -13.67 -2.32
CA PHE A 169 -13.02 -13.00 -1.13
C PHE A 169 -12.62 -11.57 -1.45
N SER A 170 -12.78 -10.69 -0.46
CA SER A 170 -12.12 -9.39 -0.44
C SER A 170 -10.70 -9.55 0.11
N ILE A 171 -9.74 -8.89 -0.52
CA ILE A 171 -8.39 -8.66 -0.01
C ILE A 171 -8.23 -7.15 0.19
N ASP A 172 -8.16 -6.74 1.45
CA ASP A 172 -8.13 -5.34 1.84
C ASP A 172 -6.91 -5.08 2.73
N LEU A 173 -5.93 -4.37 2.17
CA LEU A 173 -4.68 -4.04 2.85
C LEU A 173 -4.76 -2.73 3.63
N ALA A 174 -5.78 -1.90 3.40
CA ALA A 174 -5.87 -0.55 3.98
C ALA A 174 -7.14 -0.35 4.83
N ASN A 175 -7.83 -1.42 5.21
CA ASN A 175 -9.04 -1.32 6.04
C ASN A 175 -8.82 -0.81 7.46
N GLY A 176 -7.57 -0.73 7.92
CA GLY A 176 -7.24 -0.21 9.23
C GLY A 176 -7.75 1.21 9.39
N GLN A 177 -7.82 2.02 8.33
CA GLN A 177 -8.34 3.40 8.41
C GLN A 177 -9.81 3.47 8.89
N TYR A 178 -10.55 2.37 8.77
CA TYR A 178 -11.98 2.25 9.14
C TYR A 178 -12.26 1.26 10.28
N GLY A 179 -11.25 0.62 10.85
CA GLY A 179 -11.38 -0.11 12.12
C GLY A 179 -11.61 -1.60 11.93
N HIS A 180 -11.35 -2.06 10.72
CA HIS A 180 -11.30 -3.48 10.39
C HIS A 180 -9.84 -3.91 10.22
N PHE A 181 -9.53 -5.14 10.63
CA PHE A 181 -8.15 -5.67 10.58
C PHE A 181 -8.06 -7.04 9.89
N ASP A 182 -9.19 -7.59 9.46
CA ASP A 182 -9.20 -8.80 8.64
C ASP A 182 -8.80 -8.42 7.23
N THR A 183 -7.62 -8.85 6.80
CA THR A 183 -7.12 -8.59 5.45
C THR A 183 -7.85 -9.42 4.40
N VAL A 184 -8.32 -10.60 4.78
CA VAL A 184 -9.05 -11.53 3.90
C VAL A 184 -10.37 -11.86 4.55
N ILE A 185 -11.45 -11.72 3.79
CA ILE A 185 -12.80 -11.95 4.28
C ILE A 185 -13.71 -12.37 3.12
N PRO A 186 -14.63 -13.34 3.31
CA PRO A 186 -15.59 -13.71 2.26
C PRO A 186 -16.33 -12.49 1.73
N MET A 187 -16.45 -12.37 0.41
CA MET A 187 -16.96 -11.16 -0.23
C MET A 187 -18.40 -10.84 0.20
N GLU A 188 -19.24 -11.86 0.36
CA GLU A 188 -20.62 -11.70 0.86
C GLU A 188 -20.65 -11.05 2.25
N LYS A 189 -19.81 -11.53 3.17
CA LYS A 189 -19.66 -10.97 4.52
C LYS A 189 -19.11 -9.54 4.48
N TYR A 190 -18.12 -9.30 3.63
CA TYR A 190 -17.54 -7.96 3.46
C TYR A 190 -18.60 -6.95 3.00
N LEU A 191 -19.37 -7.31 1.96
CA LEU A 191 -20.44 -6.47 1.44
C LEU A 191 -21.53 -6.21 2.49
N SER A 192 -21.96 -7.25 3.20
CA SER A 192 -23.05 -7.12 4.17
C SER A 192 -22.64 -6.35 5.43
N GLU A 193 -21.40 -6.45 5.88
CA GLU A 193 -20.95 -5.79 7.12
C GLU A 193 -20.38 -4.39 6.88
N ARG A 194 -19.64 -4.18 5.78
CA ARG A 194 -18.75 -3.02 5.62
C ARG A 194 -19.11 -2.09 4.48
N VAL A 195 -19.96 -2.53 3.55
CA VAL A 195 -20.24 -1.77 2.33
C VAL A 195 -21.65 -1.19 2.39
N GLU A 196 -21.74 0.10 2.06
CA GLU A 196 -23.01 0.78 1.82
C GLU A 196 -23.39 0.61 0.35
N ASN A 197 -22.46 0.97 -0.55
CA ASN A 197 -22.65 0.86 -2.00
C ASN A 197 -21.36 0.37 -2.69
N VAL A 198 -21.51 -0.44 -3.73
CA VAL A 198 -20.42 -0.69 -4.68
C VAL A 198 -20.46 0.40 -5.73
N LEU A 199 -19.40 1.20 -5.81
CA LEU A 199 -19.32 2.33 -6.73
C LEU A 199 -18.86 1.88 -8.11
N GLN A 200 -17.84 1.02 -8.15
CA GLN A 200 -17.25 0.55 -9.40
C GLN A 200 -16.57 -0.81 -9.23
N VAL A 201 -16.64 -1.64 -10.27
CA VAL A 201 -15.84 -2.86 -10.40
C VAL A 201 -14.99 -2.71 -11.64
N ASN A 202 -13.68 -2.81 -11.44
CA ASN A 202 -12.66 -2.53 -12.43
C ASN A 202 -11.87 -3.80 -12.72
N PRO A 203 -11.48 -4.03 -14.00
CA PRO A 203 -10.50 -5.06 -14.32
C PRO A 203 -9.23 -4.89 -13.48
N PHE A 204 -8.59 -6.00 -13.11
CA PHE A 204 -7.31 -5.94 -12.39
C PHE A 204 -6.24 -5.19 -13.20
N GLY A 205 -5.59 -4.20 -12.58
CA GLY A 205 -4.67 -3.29 -13.27
C GLY A 205 -5.33 -2.06 -13.90
N THR A 206 -6.60 -1.78 -13.62
CA THR A 206 -7.22 -0.50 -14.02
C THR A 206 -6.49 0.68 -13.39
N TYR A 207 -6.03 0.46 -12.18
CA TYR A 207 -5.27 1.40 -11.40
C TYR A 207 -3.76 1.37 -11.72
N ASP A 208 -3.32 0.68 -12.79
CA ASP A 208 -1.92 0.73 -13.22
C ASP A 208 -1.52 2.15 -13.57
N GLU A 209 -0.42 2.60 -12.95
CA GLU A 209 0.17 3.93 -13.07
C GLU A 209 -0.21 4.66 -14.36
N THR A 210 -1.20 5.55 -14.27
CA THR A 210 -0.91 6.91 -14.69
C THR A 210 -0.01 7.46 -13.61
N VAL A 211 1.31 7.48 -13.85
CA VAL A 211 2.17 8.40 -13.09
C VAL A 211 1.46 9.74 -13.23
N GLY A 212 0.91 10.25 -12.11
CA GLY A 212 0.27 11.56 -12.09
C GLY A 212 1.20 12.52 -12.82
N ALA A 213 0.64 13.44 -13.60
CA ALA A 213 1.43 14.32 -14.46
C ALA A 213 2.65 14.82 -13.65
N VAL A 214 3.85 14.67 -14.21
CA VAL A 214 5.11 14.68 -13.44
C VAL A 214 5.34 16.00 -12.67
N ASN A 215 4.56 17.02 -13.01
CA ASN A 215 4.44 18.33 -12.39
C ASN A 215 3.55 18.41 -11.12
N GLU A 216 2.92 17.33 -10.66
CA GLU A 216 2.15 17.34 -9.41
C GLU A 216 3.04 17.09 -8.18
N ALA A 217 2.83 17.84 -7.10
CA ALA A 217 3.53 17.65 -5.83
C ALA A 217 3.39 16.22 -5.27
N ASN A 218 2.32 15.51 -5.65
CA ASN A 218 2.06 14.12 -5.31
C ASN A 218 3.03 13.13 -5.98
N SER A 219 3.66 13.50 -7.09
CA SER A 219 4.52 12.60 -7.87
C SER A 219 5.72 12.10 -7.06
N ARG A 220 6.30 12.94 -6.18
CA ARG A 220 7.39 12.53 -5.27
C ARG A 220 6.94 11.51 -4.23
N TYR A 221 5.74 11.70 -3.69
CA TYR A 221 5.15 10.76 -2.73
C TYR A 221 4.89 9.43 -3.43
N PHE A 222 4.25 9.45 -4.60
CA PHE A 222 4.00 8.24 -5.39
C PHE A 222 5.28 7.50 -5.74
N ASP A 223 6.33 8.18 -6.23
CA ASP A 223 7.62 7.54 -6.52
C ASP A 223 8.24 6.90 -5.27
N ARG A 224 8.15 7.56 -4.10
CA ARG A 224 8.64 6.98 -2.85
C ARG A 224 7.85 5.73 -2.43
N VAL A 225 6.53 5.77 -2.50
CA VAL A 225 5.67 4.62 -2.14
C VAL A 225 5.90 3.47 -3.10
N GLN A 226 5.96 3.74 -4.41
CA GLN A 226 6.25 2.76 -5.46
C GLN A 226 7.63 2.14 -5.27
N PHE A 227 8.66 2.95 -5.07
CA PHE A 227 10.02 2.49 -4.82
C PHE A 227 10.05 1.59 -3.57
N ASN A 228 9.33 1.95 -2.51
CA ASN A 228 9.25 1.12 -1.31
C ASN A 228 8.53 -0.22 -1.54
N ALA A 229 7.44 -0.24 -2.29
CA ALA A 229 6.79 -1.50 -2.66
C ALA A 229 7.72 -2.42 -3.47
N LEU A 230 8.49 -1.86 -4.41
CA LEU A 230 9.49 -2.62 -5.17
C LEU A 230 10.62 -3.16 -4.28
N ARG A 231 11.09 -2.38 -3.30
CA ARG A 231 12.07 -2.86 -2.30
C ARG A 231 11.52 -4.03 -1.50
N VAL A 232 10.26 -3.92 -1.06
CA VAL A 232 9.60 -4.99 -0.29
C VAL A 232 9.46 -6.26 -1.13
N ASP A 233 9.07 -6.18 -2.40
CA ASP A 233 9.07 -7.34 -3.30
C ASP A 233 10.49 -7.92 -3.43
N SER A 234 11.52 -7.07 -3.66
CA SER A 234 12.91 -7.53 -3.80
C SER A 234 13.39 -8.28 -2.55
N LEU A 235 13.12 -7.72 -1.37
CA LEU A 235 13.47 -8.31 -0.08
C LEU A 235 12.73 -9.62 0.16
N LEU A 236 11.44 -9.71 -0.19
CA LEU A 236 10.70 -10.97 -0.15
C LEU A 236 11.36 -12.02 -1.04
N GLN A 237 11.67 -11.69 -2.30
CA GLN A 237 12.29 -12.65 -3.23
C GLN A 237 13.68 -13.08 -2.76
N ALA A 238 14.49 -12.17 -2.22
CA ALA A 238 15.80 -12.48 -1.66
C ALA A 238 15.68 -13.44 -0.48
N TRP A 239 14.83 -13.11 0.50
CA TRP A 239 14.60 -13.94 1.67
C TRP A 239 14.06 -15.33 1.28
N LEU A 240 13.10 -15.42 0.36
CA LEU A 240 12.59 -16.70 -0.13
C LEU A 240 13.70 -17.59 -0.72
N ARG A 241 14.60 -17.01 -1.53
CA ARG A 241 15.77 -17.73 -2.07
C ARG A 241 16.71 -18.22 -0.98
N GLU A 242 17.06 -17.35 -0.03
CA GLU A 242 17.94 -17.72 1.11
C GLU A 242 17.35 -18.85 1.95
N GLN A 243 16.02 -18.87 2.09
CA GLN A 243 15.31 -19.91 2.83
C GLN A 243 15.01 -21.16 1.99
N ASN A 244 15.40 -21.21 0.71
CA ASN A 244 15.02 -22.26 -0.24
C ASN A 244 13.49 -22.48 -0.29
N LEU A 245 12.72 -21.40 -0.26
CA LEU A 245 11.27 -21.39 -0.28
C LEU A 245 10.73 -20.73 -1.55
N MET A 246 9.51 -21.12 -1.91
CA MET A 246 8.65 -20.40 -2.87
C MET A 246 7.49 -19.76 -2.10
N SER A 247 6.90 -18.67 -2.61
CA SER A 247 5.74 -18.03 -1.99
C SER A 247 4.59 -19.02 -1.75
N LYS A 248 4.31 -19.89 -2.72
CA LYS A 248 3.32 -20.97 -2.60
C LYS A 248 3.62 -21.92 -1.44
N SER A 249 4.88 -22.30 -1.27
CA SER A 249 5.31 -23.21 -0.21
C SER A 249 5.21 -22.55 1.15
N LEU A 250 5.59 -21.27 1.26
CA LEU A 250 5.48 -20.47 2.48
C LEU A 250 4.03 -20.41 2.98
N ILE A 251 3.08 -20.03 2.12
CA ILE A 251 1.65 -19.93 2.49
C ILE A 251 0.98 -21.29 2.65
N SER A 252 1.65 -22.40 2.33
CA SER A 252 1.13 -23.76 2.53
C SER A 252 1.67 -24.43 3.79
N LEU A 253 2.55 -23.76 4.54
CA LEU A 253 3.11 -24.29 5.78
C LEU A 253 2.01 -24.50 6.83
N SER A 254 2.32 -25.32 7.84
CA SER A 254 1.49 -25.40 9.05
C SER A 254 1.37 -24.01 9.70
N LYS A 255 0.30 -23.78 10.48
CA LYS A 255 0.05 -22.49 11.11
C LYS A 255 1.22 -22.01 11.99
N SER A 256 1.85 -22.91 12.74
CA SER A 256 3.01 -22.59 13.59
C SER A 256 4.23 -22.22 12.75
N SER A 257 4.64 -23.09 11.81
CA SER A 257 5.81 -22.84 10.96
C SER A 257 5.66 -21.59 10.10
N PHE A 258 4.45 -21.31 9.62
CA PHE A 258 4.16 -20.07 8.91
C PHE A 258 4.33 -18.84 9.80
N LYS A 259 3.83 -18.88 11.05
CA LYS A 259 3.97 -17.75 11.99
C LYS A 259 5.44 -17.45 12.28
N ASP A 260 6.26 -18.48 12.51
CA ASP A 260 7.68 -18.31 12.79
C ASP A 260 8.43 -17.74 11.57
N LYS A 261 8.10 -18.24 10.37
CA LYS A 261 8.66 -17.74 9.11
C LYS A 261 8.23 -16.31 8.80
N LEU A 262 6.99 -15.96 9.12
CA LEU A 262 6.48 -14.60 8.94
C LEU A 262 7.21 -13.60 9.85
N ALA A 263 7.51 -13.98 11.10
CA ALA A 263 8.30 -13.14 12.01
C ALA A 263 9.75 -12.95 11.51
N GLN A 264 10.41 -14.03 11.06
CA GLN A 264 11.75 -13.95 10.46
C GLN A 264 11.78 -13.02 9.24
N LEU A 265 10.78 -13.14 8.37
CA LEU A 265 10.65 -12.27 7.19
C LEU A 265 10.38 -10.81 7.58
N HIS A 266 9.54 -10.57 8.60
CA HIS A 266 9.28 -9.22 9.09
C HIS A 266 10.58 -8.52 9.51
N ASP A 267 11.42 -9.21 10.28
CA ASP A 267 12.70 -8.65 10.76
C ASP A 267 13.67 -8.43 9.59
N TYR A 268 13.76 -9.40 8.67
CA TYR A 268 14.58 -9.29 7.45
C TYR A 268 14.16 -8.10 6.59
N ALA A 269 12.86 -7.97 6.30
CA ALA A 269 12.32 -6.89 5.48
C ALA A 269 12.51 -5.53 6.15
N SER A 270 12.26 -5.44 7.47
CA SER A 270 12.46 -4.21 8.24
C SER A 270 13.92 -3.77 8.23
N ALA A 271 14.87 -4.69 8.46
CA ALA A 271 16.29 -4.39 8.40
C ALA A 271 16.76 -3.97 7.00
N GLY A 272 16.31 -4.67 5.96
CA GLY A 272 16.60 -4.32 4.56
C GLY A 272 16.04 -2.95 4.16
N LEU A 273 14.83 -2.62 4.63
CA LEU A 273 14.24 -1.30 4.40
C LEU A 273 14.92 -0.19 5.22
N ALA A 274 15.41 -0.46 6.42
CA ALA A 274 16.24 0.50 7.14
C ALA A 274 17.55 0.76 6.38
N ALA A 275 18.23 -0.30 5.95
CA ALA A 275 19.54 -0.22 5.28
C ALA A 275 19.51 0.56 3.96
N THR A 276 18.37 0.55 3.25
CA THR A 276 18.22 1.22 1.95
C THR A 276 17.32 2.47 1.99
N ALA A 277 16.98 2.98 3.18
CA ALA A 277 16.06 4.11 3.35
C ALA A 277 16.56 5.39 2.65
N GLU A 278 17.85 5.70 2.79
CA GLU A 278 18.47 6.85 2.14
C GLU A 278 18.41 6.75 0.60
N ALA A 279 18.61 5.56 0.03
CA ALA A 279 18.50 5.36 -1.41
C ALA A 279 17.09 5.62 -1.94
N SER A 280 16.05 5.29 -1.17
CA SER A 280 14.65 5.61 -1.50
C SER A 280 14.39 7.11 -1.51
N ILE A 281 14.90 7.84 -0.51
CA ILE A 281 14.81 9.30 -0.44
C ILE A 281 15.50 9.93 -1.64
N GLN A 282 16.72 9.48 -1.95
CA GLN A 282 17.46 9.96 -3.11
C GLN A 282 16.72 9.69 -4.41
N CYS A 283 16.10 8.51 -4.56
CA CYS A 283 15.29 8.19 -5.74
C CYS A 283 14.12 9.16 -5.92
N GLY A 284 13.31 9.39 -4.87
CA GLY A 284 12.20 10.34 -4.92
C GLY A 284 12.63 11.77 -5.24
N ASN A 285 13.84 12.17 -4.82
CA ASN A 285 14.42 13.47 -5.13
C ASN A 285 14.94 13.61 -6.57
N LEU A 286 15.11 12.49 -7.30
CA LEU A 286 15.49 12.52 -8.72
C LEU A 286 14.32 12.84 -9.64
N LEU A 287 13.10 12.50 -9.25
CA LEU A 287 11.94 12.70 -10.12
C LEU A 287 11.75 14.16 -10.56
N PRO A 288 11.74 15.17 -9.66
CA PRO A 288 11.66 16.57 -10.07
C PRO A 288 12.79 16.98 -11.03
N ARG A 289 14.01 16.46 -10.80
CA ARG A 289 15.15 16.76 -11.66
C ARG A 289 15.00 16.16 -13.05
N PHE A 290 14.35 15.02 -13.15
CA PHE A 290 13.99 14.42 -14.43
C PHE A 290 12.96 15.28 -15.17
N VAL A 291 11.90 15.73 -14.49
CA VAL A 291 10.84 16.59 -15.10
C VAL A 291 11.40 17.89 -15.63
N TYR A 292 12.29 18.51 -14.86
CA TYR A 292 12.86 19.82 -15.16
C TYR A 292 14.28 19.71 -15.75
N ALA A 293 14.64 18.57 -16.33
CA ALA A 293 15.91 18.41 -17.01
C ALA A 293 16.03 19.43 -18.14
N ARG A 294 17.16 20.15 -18.21
CA ARG A 294 17.34 21.24 -19.18
C ARG A 294 17.66 20.75 -20.58
N ASP A 295 18.21 19.55 -20.67
CA ASP A 295 18.62 18.90 -21.91
C ASP A 295 18.64 17.37 -21.74
N SER A 296 18.79 16.66 -22.86
CA SER A 296 18.83 15.20 -22.89
C SER A 296 20.02 14.58 -22.14
N LYS A 297 21.09 15.35 -21.90
CA LYS A 297 22.25 14.88 -21.15
C LYS A 297 21.96 14.88 -19.64
N GLU A 298 21.31 15.93 -19.13
CA GLU A 298 20.81 15.98 -17.76
C GLU A 298 19.77 14.88 -17.51
N GLU A 299 18.85 14.68 -18.45
CA GLU A 299 17.86 13.61 -18.41
C GLU A 299 18.52 12.23 -18.30
N ALA A 300 19.47 11.91 -19.20
CA ALA A 300 20.21 10.66 -19.20
C ALA A 300 21.01 10.45 -17.89
N GLU A 301 21.58 11.51 -17.32
CA GLU A 301 22.29 11.45 -16.05
C GLU A 301 21.37 11.11 -14.88
N VAL A 302 20.19 11.75 -14.82
CA VAL A 302 19.19 11.49 -13.78
C VAL A 302 18.67 10.05 -13.89
N LEU A 303 18.36 9.57 -15.11
CA LEU A 303 17.95 8.19 -15.35
C LEU A 303 19.02 7.18 -14.95
N ARG A 304 20.29 7.44 -15.32
CA ARG A 304 21.43 6.61 -14.92
C ARG A 304 21.57 6.52 -13.41
N ARG A 305 21.47 7.65 -12.71
CA ARG A 305 21.54 7.68 -11.25
C ARG A 305 20.37 6.92 -10.61
N ARG A 306 19.14 7.10 -11.11
CA ARG A 306 17.96 6.38 -10.63
C ARG A 306 18.14 4.86 -10.81
N LYS A 307 18.59 4.42 -11.99
CA LYS A 307 18.89 3.01 -12.28
C LYS A 307 19.92 2.43 -11.32
N ASN A 308 20.96 3.19 -10.98
CA ASN A 308 21.97 2.75 -10.01
C ASN A 308 21.39 2.58 -8.61
N LEU A 309 20.52 3.49 -8.15
CA LEU A 309 19.84 3.38 -6.85
C LEU A 309 18.90 2.17 -6.80
N LEU A 310 18.12 1.95 -7.85
CA LEU A 310 17.25 0.77 -7.98
C LEU A 310 18.06 -0.53 -7.89
N LYS A 311 19.14 -0.62 -8.68
CA LYS A 311 20.03 -1.80 -8.68
C LYS A 311 20.66 -2.03 -7.31
N ALA A 312 21.11 -0.97 -6.64
CA ALA A 312 21.68 -1.05 -5.29
C ALA A 312 20.66 -1.53 -4.24
N ALA A 313 19.37 -1.23 -4.45
CA ALA A 313 18.27 -1.73 -3.63
C ALA A 313 17.78 -3.13 -4.04
N GLY A 314 18.49 -3.83 -4.94
CA GLY A 314 18.11 -5.15 -5.45
C GLY A 314 16.90 -5.13 -6.37
N ILE A 315 16.46 -3.97 -6.85
CA ILE A 315 15.31 -3.83 -7.74
C ILE A 315 15.78 -4.00 -9.18
N THR A 316 15.17 -4.94 -9.88
CA THR A 316 15.41 -5.18 -11.30
C THR A 316 14.26 -4.65 -12.15
N VAL A 317 14.54 -4.31 -13.41
CA VAL A 317 13.54 -3.70 -14.31
C VAL A 317 12.36 -4.64 -14.58
N ASP A 318 12.56 -5.95 -14.53
CA ASP A 318 11.50 -6.95 -14.68
C ASP A 318 10.48 -6.93 -13.55
N MET A 319 10.85 -6.44 -12.36
CA MET A 319 9.94 -6.25 -11.23
C MET A 319 8.97 -5.08 -11.45
N MET A 320 9.33 -4.13 -12.31
CA MET A 320 8.50 -2.97 -12.59
C MET A 320 7.31 -3.32 -13.49
N GLN A 321 6.26 -2.51 -13.42
CA GLN A 321 5.14 -2.60 -14.34
C GLN A 321 5.56 -2.19 -15.75
N GLN A 322 4.88 -2.70 -16.78
CA GLN A 322 5.26 -2.49 -18.18
C GLN A 322 5.31 -1.00 -18.58
N GLN A 323 4.45 -0.18 -17.99
CA GLN A 323 4.37 1.26 -18.17
C GLN A 323 5.62 1.95 -17.62
N THR A 324 6.07 1.58 -16.41
CA THR A 324 7.27 2.11 -15.76
C THR A 324 8.55 1.67 -16.47
N LYS A 325 8.56 0.49 -17.11
CA LYS A 325 9.72 0.01 -17.90
C LYS A 325 10.07 0.96 -19.04
N ASN A 326 9.10 1.68 -19.60
CA ASN A 326 9.35 2.61 -20.71
C ASN A 326 10.27 3.77 -20.31
N TRP A 327 10.38 4.10 -19.02
CA TRP A 327 11.30 5.13 -18.52
C TRP A 327 12.76 4.70 -18.58
N PHE A 328 13.02 3.40 -18.78
CA PHE A 328 14.37 2.82 -18.84
C PHE A 328 14.73 2.34 -20.24
N ARG A 329 13.85 2.52 -21.22
CA ARG A 329 14.11 2.24 -22.64
C ARG A 329 14.77 3.48 -23.26
N CYS A 330 16.08 3.61 -23.05
CA CYS A 330 16.94 4.47 -23.86
C CYS A 330 17.39 3.71 -25.11
#